data_AF-A0A438J2D4-F1
#
_entry.id   AF-A0A438J2D4-F1
#
_cell.length_a   1.000
_cell.length_b   1.000
_cell.length_c   1.000
_cell.angle_alpha   90.00
_cell.angle_beta   90.00
_cell.angle_gamma   90.00
#
_symmetry.space_group_name_H-M   'P 1'
#
loop_
_entity.id
_entity.type
_entity.pdbx_description
1 polymer ?
#
loop_
_entity_poly.entity_id
_entity_poly.type
_entity_poly.pdbx_seq_one_letter_code
_entity_poly.pdbx_strand_id
1 'polypeptide(L)'
;MVDRVGDRTIGSLLLQAFLSRYKEVLSKAHTAASTPVPKVLTLLTKEETNLYETAQSSMAAFKKWRMGGPRFQRASVLGRKRKPTD
;
A
#
# COMPACT_ATOMS: atom_id res chain seq x y z
N MET A 1 -22.33 -15.65 -35.13
CA MET A 1 -21.32 -15.37 -34.09
C MET A 1 -21.30 -13.85 -33.94
N VAL A 2 -22.05 -13.32 -32.97
CA VAL A 2 -22.18 -11.86 -32.81
C VAL A 2 -20.94 -11.38 -32.08
N ASP A 3 -20.14 -10.56 -32.76
CA ASP A 3 -18.98 -9.91 -32.17
C ASP A 3 -19.45 -9.08 -30.97
N ARG A 4 -19.11 -9.51 -29.75
CA ARG A 4 -19.42 -8.80 -28.49
C ARG A 4 -18.45 -7.63 -28.26
N VAL A 5 -18.01 -6.99 -29.34
CA VAL A 5 -17.13 -5.83 -29.35
C VAL A 5 -17.90 -4.70 -30.02
N GLY A 6 -18.78 -4.03 -29.27
CA GLY A 6 -19.65 -3.01 -29.89
C GLY A 6 -20.21 -1.95 -28.98
N ASP A 7 -20.17 -2.13 -27.65
CA ASP A 7 -20.65 -1.07 -26.76
C ASP A 7 -19.50 -0.13 -26.41
N ARG A 8 -19.35 0.95 -27.18
CA ARG A 8 -18.33 1.99 -26.97
C ARG A 8 -18.42 2.62 -25.57
N THR A 9 -19.56 2.48 -24.89
CA THR A 9 -19.82 3.04 -23.56
C THR A 9 -19.31 2.16 -22.42
N ILE A 10 -19.04 0.87 -22.67
CA ILE A 10 -18.60 -0.08 -21.63
C ILE A 10 -17.27 0.36 -21.00
N GLY A 11 -16.35 0.89 -21.82
CA GLY A 11 -15.05 1.37 -21.36
C GLY A 11 -15.16 2.57 -20.43
N SER A 12 -16.02 3.54 -20.79
CA SER A 12 -16.27 4.71 -19.93
C SER A 12 -16.98 4.34 -18.62
N LEU A 13 -17.88 3.35 -18.65
CA LEU A 13 -18.62 2.88 -17.48
C LEU A 13 -17.68 2.16 -16.51
N LEU A 14 -16.82 1.27 -17.04
CA LEU A 14 -15.77 0.61 -16.25
C LEU A 14 -14.82 1.63 -15.64
N LEU A 15 -14.33 2.60 -16.42
CA LEU A 15 -13.44 3.64 -15.93
C LEU A 15 -14.07 4.46 -14.79
N GLN A 16 -15.32 4.90 -14.94
CA GLN A 16 -16.03 5.64 -13.89
C GLN A 16 -16.23 4.79 -12.63
N ALA A 17 -16.60 3.52 -12.81
CA ALA A 17 -16.79 2.60 -11.69
C ALA A 17 -15.47 2.31 -10.94
N PHE A 18 -14.34 2.21 -11.65
CA PHE A 18 -13.02 2.08 -11.01
C PHE A 18 -12.58 3.38 -10.34
N LEU A 19 -12.78 4.54 -10.96
CA LEU A 19 -12.40 5.83 -10.37
C LEU A 19 -13.19 6.14 -9.10
N SER A 20 -14.49 5.82 -9.06
CA SER A 20 -15.30 6.00 -7.86
C SER A 20 -14.81 5.10 -6.73
N ARG A 21 -14.58 3.81 -7.01
CA ARG A 21 -14.06 2.84 -6.03
C ARG A 21 -12.64 3.14 -5.59
N TYR A 22 -11.79 3.66 -6.48
CA TYR A 22 -10.39 3.96 -6.17
C TYR A 22 -10.24 4.95 -5.01
N LYS A 23 -11.08 5.99 -4.96
CA LYS A 23 -11.07 6.95 -3.83
C LYS A 23 -11.40 6.29 -2.50
N GLU A 24 -12.38 5.38 -2.48
CA GLU A 24 -12.73 4.63 -1.28
C GLU A 24 -11.63 3.66 -0.85
N VAL A 25 -11.04 2.94 -1.81
CA VAL A 25 -9.93 2.00 -1.55
C VAL A 25 -8.73 2.75 -0.99
N LEU A 26 -8.37 3.90 -1.59
CA LEU A 26 -7.23 4.71 -1.19
C LEU A 26 -7.41 5.32 0.21
N SER A 27 -8.59 5.92 0.48
CA SER A 27 -8.90 6.48 1.80
C SER A 27 -8.87 5.42 2.90
N LYS A 28 -9.45 4.23 2.65
CA LYS A 28 -9.41 3.09 3.56
C LYS A 28 -7.98 2.58 3.76
N ALA A 29 -7.16 2.46 2.71
CA ALA A 29 -5.77 2.02 2.82
C ALA A 29 -4.91 2.97 3.67
N HIS A 30 -5.15 4.27 3.58
CA HIS A 30 -4.42 5.28 4.35
C HIS A 30 -4.86 5.39 5.81
N THR A 31 -6.15 5.16 6.10
CA THR A 31 -6.73 5.25 7.45
C THR A 31 -6.76 3.93 8.21
N ALA A 32 -6.58 2.77 7.55
CA ALA A 32 -6.49 1.46 8.19
C ALA A 32 -5.25 1.36 9.09
N ALA A 33 -5.40 1.84 10.34
CA ALA A 33 -4.47 1.56 11.42
C ALA A 33 -4.71 0.12 11.88
N SER A 34 -4.03 -0.83 11.24
CA SER A 34 -3.84 -2.21 11.73
C SER A 34 -5.12 -2.87 12.26
N THR A 35 -6.22 -2.79 11.51
CA THR A 35 -7.47 -3.53 11.77
C THR A 35 -7.61 -4.67 10.77
N PRO A 36 -8.32 -5.76 11.14
CA PRO A 36 -8.38 -6.96 10.31
C PRO A 36 -8.96 -6.61 8.95
N VAL A 37 -8.33 -7.15 7.91
CA VAL A 37 -8.73 -7.18 6.49
C VAL A 37 -10.21 -6.80 6.36
N PRO A 38 -10.55 -5.54 6.03
CA PRO A 38 -11.93 -5.11 6.03
C PRO A 38 -12.71 -5.99 5.05
N LYS A 39 -13.97 -6.34 5.39
CA LYS A 39 -14.93 -7.08 4.53
C LYS A 39 -15.09 -6.49 3.11
N VAL A 40 -14.55 -5.30 2.89
CA VAL A 40 -14.38 -4.65 1.60
C VAL A 40 -13.42 -5.43 0.70
N LEU A 41 -12.34 -6.03 1.22
CA LEU A 41 -11.33 -6.77 0.44
C LEU A 41 -11.89 -8.02 -0.23
N THR A 42 -12.97 -8.62 0.29
CA THR A 42 -13.65 -9.76 -0.38
C THR A 42 -14.52 -9.33 -1.56
N LEU A 43 -14.84 -8.03 -1.67
CA LEU A 43 -15.58 -7.45 -2.78
C LEU A 43 -14.67 -6.80 -3.83
N LEU A 44 -13.37 -6.65 -3.53
CA LEU A 44 -12.41 -6.04 -4.43
C LEU A 44 -11.90 -7.04 -5.46
N THR A 45 -11.66 -6.52 -6.66
CA THR A 45 -10.95 -7.27 -7.70
C THR A 45 -9.48 -7.48 -7.30
N LYS A 46 -8.83 -8.48 -7.90
CA LYS A 46 -7.42 -8.82 -7.62
C LYS A 46 -6.48 -7.61 -7.76
N GLU A 47 -6.74 -6.76 -8.75
CA GLU A 47 -5.95 -5.53 -9.00
C GLU A 47 -6.18 -4.48 -7.92
N GLU A 48 -7.42 -4.28 -7.47
CA GLU A 48 -7.75 -3.35 -6.39
C GLU A 48 -7.16 -3.81 -5.04
N THR A 49 -7.12 -5.12 -4.78
CA THR A 49 -6.47 -5.69 -3.59
C THR A 49 -4.97 -5.45 -3.59
N ASN A 50 -4.29 -5.66 -4.73
CA ASN A 50 -2.86 -5.38 -4.87
C ASN A 50 -2.55 -3.88 -4.64
N LEU A 51 -3.37 -2.98 -5.19
CA LEU A 51 -3.26 -1.54 -4.95
C LEU A 51 -3.47 -1.19 -3.47
N TYR A 52 -4.42 -1.83 -2.79
CA TYR A 52 -4.68 -1.62 -1.37
C TYR A 52 -3.48 -2.04 -0.50
N GLU A 53 -2.92 -3.23 -0.74
CA GLU A 53 -1.78 -3.77 0.02
C GLU A 53 -0.52 -2.94 -0.18
N THR A 54 -0.22 -2.55 -1.43
CA THR A 54 0.93 -1.70 -1.74
C THR A 54 0.81 -0.31 -1.10
N ALA A 55 -0.39 0.29 -1.12
CA ALA A 55 -0.66 1.55 -0.45
C ALA A 55 -0.51 1.44 1.08
N GLN A 56 -1.00 0.36 1.68
CA GLN A 56 -0.84 0.10 3.12
C GLN A 56 0.63 -0.05 3.50
N SER A 57 1.40 -0.82 2.73
CA SER A 57 2.84 -1.02 2.94
C SER A 57 3.61 0.31 2.85
N SER A 58 3.31 1.13 1.84
CA SER A 58 3.87 2.48 1.68
C SER A 58 3.55 3.38 2.88
N MET A 59 2.30 3.37 3.35
CA MET A 59 1.88 4.14 4.52
C MET A 59 2.57 3.65 5.80
N ALA A 60 2.77 2.35 5.96
CA ALA A 60 3.51 1.78 7.08
C ALA A 60 4.99 2.19 7.07
N ALA A 61 5.64 2.14 5.90
CA ALA A 61 7.01 2.61 5.72
C ALA A 61 7.13 4.12 6.02
N PHE A 62 6.19 4.92 5.50
CA PHE A 62 6.14 6.35 5.76
C PHE A 62 5.92 6.68 7.23
N LYS A 63 5.02 5.96 7.93
CA LYS A 63 4.83 6.11 9.38
C LYS A 63 6.09 5.74 10.15
N LYS A 64 6.80 4.65 9.78
CA LYS A 64 8.10 4.28 10.37
C LYS A 64 9.17 5.35 10.15
N TRP A 65 9.21 5.95 8.96
CA TRP A 65 10.11 7.05 8.64
C TRP A 65 9.77 8.31 9.46
N ARG A 66 8.49 8.72 9.49
CA ARG A 66 8.03 9.90 10.24
C ARG A 66 8.25 9.78 11.75
N MET A 67 7.97 8.61 12.32
CA MET A 67 8.17 8.34 13.76
C MET A 67 9.66 8.31 14.13
N GLY A 68 10.57 8.39 13.15
CA GLY A 68 12.00 8.32 13.39
C GLY A 68 12.37 6.97 13.99
N GLY A 69 12.08 5.88 13.25
CA GLY A 69 12.66 4.56 13.54
C GLY A 69 14.17 4.66 13.87
N PRO A 70 14.75 3.67 14.58
CA PRO A 70 15.99 3.83 15.36
C PRO A 70 16.99 4.72 14.62
N ARG A 71 17.11 5.99 15.06
CA ARG A 71 17.65 7.06 14.20
C ARG A 71 19.06 6.79 13.70
N PHE A 72 19.79 5.87 14.33
CA PHE A 72 20.96 5.22 13.77
C PHE A 72 21.02 3.80 14.35
N GLN A 73 20.77 2.76 13.56
CA GLN A 73 21.34 1.46 13.92
C GLN A 73 22.85 1.69 13.98
N ARG A 74 23.41 1.59 15.19
CA ARG A 74 24.85 1.80 15.42
C ARG A 74 25.59 0.87 14.46
N ALA A 75 26.27 1.45 13.46
CA ALA A 75 27.06 0.67 12.53
C ALA A 75 28.00 -0.22 13.35
N SER A 76 28.13 -1.49 12.97
CA SER A 76 28.93 -2.49 13.71
C SER A 76 30.37 -2.03 13.95
N VAL A 77 30.88 -1.13 13.10
CA VAL A 77 32.17 -0.44 13.24
C VAL A 77 32.25 0.51 14.44
N LEU A 78 31.15 1.14 14.84
CA LEU A 78 31.08 2.08 15.96
C LEU A 78 30.95 1.35 17.31
N GLY A 79 30.71 0.04 17.32
CA GLY A 79 30.49 -0.77 18.52
C GLY A 79 31.77 -1.31 19.19
N ARG A 80 32.89 -1.39 18.47
CA ARG A 80 34.14 -1.92 19.03
C ARG A 80 34.94 -0.82 19.73
N LYS A 81 35.03 -0.89 21.05
CA LYS A 81 36.09 -0.22 21.82
C LYS A 81 37.44 -0.78 21.34
N ARG A 82 38.32 0.08 20.82
CA ARG A 82 39.70 -0.32 20.46
C ARG A 82 40.39 -0.84 21.72
N LYS A 83 41.07 -1.99 21.63
CA LYS A 83 41.90 -2.50 22.74
C LYS A 83 43.07 -1.52 22.93
N PRO A 84 43.42 -1.16 24.18
CA PRO A 84 44.65 -0.43 24.44
C PRO A 84 45.83 -1.34 24.08
N THR A 85 46.74 -0.80 23.28
CA THR A 85 48.09 -1.34 23.09
C THR A 85 48.95 -0.75 24.20
N ASP A 86 49.21 -1.56 25.21
CA ASP A 86 50.44 -1.56 26.01
C ASP A 86 51.04 -2.96 25.90
#